data_AF-A0A7X3UPM0-F1
#
_entry.id   AF-A0A7X3UPM0-F1
#
_cell.length_a   1.000
_cell.length_b   1.000
_cell.length_c   1.000
_cell.angle_alpha   90.00
_cell.angle_beta   90.00
_cell.angle_gamma   90.00
#
_symmetry.space_group_name_H-M   'P 1'
#
loop_
_entity.id
_entity.type
_entity.pdbx_description
1 polymer ?
#
loop_
_entity_poly.entity_id
_entity_poly.type
_entity_poly.pdbx_seq_one_letter_code
_entity_poly.pdbx_strand_id
1 'polypeptide(L)'
;MSPCDFWIPDDPGFIVEFDESQHFTIPRKLVLSAYPDDHPVGFSRDRWIALCEKHNAKDNDPPYRDEQRAWYDTLRDLIPPLEGLQPTVRIYASDFAWCSLDPDSDNDLRQFLEYLDELKEKYLTLDRLENPDKRWTLDEMEQGWDKA
;
A
#
# COMPACT_ATOMS: atom_id res chain seq x y z
N MET A 1 19.07 1.76 -8.73
CA MET A 1 17.81 1.46 -8.03
C MET A 1 16.68 1.92 -8.93
N SER A 2 15.64 1.12 -9.14
CA SER A 2 14.45 1.63 -9.84
C SER A 2 13.85 2.76 -9.01
N PRO A 3 13.34 3.84 -9.63
CA PRO A 3 12.52 4.82 -8.93
C PRO A 3 11.39 4.13 -8.15
N CYS A 4 10.95 4.73 -7.05
CA CYS A 4 9.65 4.39 -6.47
C CYS A 4 8.53 4.84 -7.40
N ASP A 5 7.33 4.26 -7.27
CA ASP A 5 6.21 4.64 -8.12
C ASP A 5 5.74 6.07 -7.82
N PHE A 6 5.51 6.38 -6.54
CA PHE A 6 5.16 7.73 -6.11
C PHE A 6 5.85 8.12 -4.80
N TRP A 7 6.10 9.42 -4.68
CA TRP A 7 6.60 10.07 -3.47
C TRP A 7 5.61 11.13 -3.01
N ILE A 8 5.20 11.07 -1.75
CA ILE A 8 4.30 12.04 -1.13
C ILE A 8 5.14 12.94 -0.20
N PRO A 9 5.26 14.24 -0.51
CA PRO A 9 6.27 15.13 0.08
C PRO A 9 5.87 15.77 1.41
N ASP A 10 4.81 15.30 2.09
CA ASP A 10 4.40 15.82 3.40
C ASP A 10 5.55 15.74 4.42
N ASP A 11 5.48 16.43 5.57
CA ASP A 11 6.47 16.25 6.64
C ASP A 11 6.00 15.12 7.59
N PRO A 12 6.68 13.95 7.66
CA PRO A 12 8.02 13.63 7.13
C PRO A 12 8.05 12.89 5.78
N GLY A 13 6.90 12.59 5.19
CA GLY A 13 6.79 12.12 3.80
C GLY A 13 6.89 10.61 3.67
N PHE A 14 6.36 10.04 2.58
CA PHE A 14 6.35 8.59 2.37
C PHE A 14 6.37 8.18 0.91
N ILE A 15 6.76 6.93 0.72
CA ILE A 15 6.73 6.24 -0.57
C ILE A 15 5.40 5.50 -0.72
N VAL A 16 4.84 5.53 -1.94
CA VAL A 16 3.76 4.64 -2.35
C VAL A 16 4.28 3.73 -3.46
N GLU A 17 4.11 2.42 -3.29
CA GLU A 17 4.41 1.41 -4.30
C GLU A 17 3.11 0.71 -4.75
N PHE A 18 3.00 0.46 -6.04
CA PHE A 18 1.87 -0.21 -6.66
C PHE A 18 2.28 -1.63 -7.07
N ASP A 19 1.86 -2.60 -6.26
CA ASP A 19 2.29 -3.98 -6.44
C ASP A 19 1.41 -4.70 -7.46
N GLU A 20 1.98 -4.97 -8.64
CA GLU A 20 1.39 -5.87 -9.62
C GLU A 20 1.55 -7.34 -9.24
N SER A 21 0.76 -8.23 -9.86
CA SER A 21 0.78 -9.68 -9.57
C SER A 21 2.17 -10.32 -9.61
N GLN A 22 3.10 -9.78 -10.40
CA GLN A 22 4.49 -10.22 -10.54
C GLN A 22 5.37 -9.97 -9.31
N HIS A 23 4.99 -9.08 -8.38
CA HIS A 23 5.72 -8.84 -7.13
C HIS A 23 5.45 -9.92 -6.07
N PHE A 24 4.39 -10.70 -6.24
CA PHE A 24 3.92 -11.68 -5.25
C PHE A 24 4.57 -13.06 -5.47
N THR A 25 5.84 -13.16 -5.08
CA THR A 25 6.71 -14.33 -5.27
C THR A 25 7.02 -15.06 -3.96
N ILE A 26 7.56 -16.28 -4.03
CA ILE A 26 8.01 -17.01 -2.84
C ILE A 26 9.17 -16.31 -2.11
N PRO A 27 10.21 -15.78 -2.78
CA PRO A 27 11.22 -14.96 -2.12
C PRO A 27 10.62 -13.79 -1.34
N ARG A 28 9.62 -13.09 -1.89
CA ARG A 28 8.94 -11.98 -1.22
C ARG A 28 8.25 -12.43 0.06
N LYS A 29 7.52 -13.55 0.02
CA LYS A 29 6.91 -14.16 1.21
C LYS A 29 7.93 -14.43 2.31
N LEU A 30 9.05 -15.06 1.97
CA LEU A 30 10.08 -15.45 2.94
C LEU A 30 10.63 -14.23 3.67
N VAL A 31 10.90 -13.16 2.93
CA VAL A 31 11.44 -11.94 3.53
C VAL A 31 10.41 -11.21 4.39
N LEU A 32 9.16 -11.08 3.93
CA LEU A 32 8.07 -10.51 4.74
C LEU A 32 7.87 -11.29 6.05
N SER A 33 7.99 -12.62 6.02
CA SER A 33 7.87 -13.47 7.21
C SER A 33 9.03 -13.28 8.20
N ALA A 34 10.14 -12.68 7.77
CA ALA A 34 11.33 -12.43 8.57
C ALA A 34 11.44 -10.98 9.06
N TYR A 35 10.48 -10.11 8.73
CA TYR A 35 10.47 -8.74 9.25
C TYR A 35 10.34 -8.75 10.78
N PRO A 36 11.02 -7.84 11.49
CA PRO A 36 10.77 -7.64 12.91
C PRO A 36 9.28 -7.36 13.16
N ASP A 37 8.72 -7.94 14.22
CA ASP A 37 7.29 -7.77 14.54
C ASP A 37 6.94 -6.34 14.93
N ASP A 38 7.92 -5.56 15.38
CA ASP A 38 7.80 -4.16 15.77
C ASP A 38 8.18 -3.18 14.65
N HIS A 39 8.57 -3.66 13.46
CA HIS A 39 8.90 -2.77 12.34
C HIS A 39 7.62 -2.19 11.72
N PRO A 40 7.47 -0.85 11.67
CA PRO A 40 6.26 -0.25 11.13
C PRO A 40 6.23 -0.35 9.60
N VAL A 41 5.10 -0.81 9.07
CA VAL A 41 4.83 -0.90 7.63
C VAL A 41 3.48 -0.25 7.31
N GLY A 42 3.37 0.40 6.15
CA GLY A 42 2.13 1.05 5.69
C GLY A 42 1.17 0.11 4.96
N PHE A 43 1.28 -1.21 5.19
CA PHE A 43 0.47 -2.24 4.54
C PHE A 43 0.32 -3.47 5.44
N SER A 44 -0.68 -4.31 5.18
CA SER A 44 -0.88 -5.55 5.94
C SER A 44 0.12 -6.62 5.52
N ARG A 45 1.13 -6.86 6.37
CA ARG A 45 2.15 -7.92 6.17
C ARG A 45 1.51 -9.28 5.88
N ASP A 46 0.53 -9.68 6.68
CA ASP A 46 -0.16 -10.96 6.55
C ASP A 46 -0.92 -11.07 5.22
N ARG A 47 -1.58 -9.99 4.80
CA ARG A 47 -2.26 -9.92 3.50
C ARG A 47 -1.28 -10.08 2.35
N TRP A 48 -0.13 -9.39 2.40
CA TRP A 48 0.89 -9.50 1.35
C TRP A 48 1.52 -10.90 1.30
N ILE A 49 1.74 -11.53 2.44
CA ILE A 49 2.16 -12.94 2.54
C ILE A 49 1.13 -13.85 1.86
N ALA A 50 -0.16 -13.68 2.16
CA ALA A 50 -1.23 -14.45 1.54
C ALA A 50 -1.33 -14.23 0.02
N LEU A 51 -1.09 -12.99 -0.46
CA LEU A 51 -1.03 -12.71 -1.89
C LEU A 51 0.17 -13.42 -2.56
N CYS A 52 1.33 -13.48 -1.90
CA CYS A 52 2.49 -14.25 -2.39
C CYS A 52 2.17 -15.74 -2.53
N GLU A 53 1.42 -16.32 -1.59
CA GLU A 53 0.96 -17.71 -1.67
C GLU A 53 -0.05 -17.93 -2.80
N LYS A 54 -1.00 -17.00 -2.94
CA LYS A 54 -2.07 -17.05 -3.94
C LYS A 54 -1.52 -16.96 -5.37
N HIS A 55 -0.66 -15.98 -5.63
CA HIS A 55 -0.13 -15.72 -6.97
C HIS A 55 1.03 -16.64 -7.31
N ASN A 56 1.93 -16.90 -6.35
CA ASN A 56 3.12 -17.73 -6.55
C ASN A 56 3.85 -17.37 -7.86
N ALA A 57 4.00 -16.07 -8.12
CA ALA A 57 4.62 -15.56 -9.32
C ALA A 57 6.07 -16.02 -9.39
N LYS A 58 6.54 -16.28 -10.62
CA LYS A 58 7.89 -16.78 -10.89
C LYS A 58 8.44 -16.14 -12.15
N ASP A 59 9.53 -15.42 -12.00
CA ASP A 59 10.26 -14.77 -13.08
C ASP A 59 11.76 -14.84 -12.78
N ASN A 60 12.44 -15.74 -13.48
CA ASN A 60 13.86 -16.04 -13.29
C ASN A 60 14.76 -15.49 -14.41
N ASP A 61 14.25 -14.59 -15.25
CA ASP A 61 15.06 -13.97 -16.30
C ASP A 61 15.11 -12.45 -16.14
N PRO A 62 16.27 -11.81 -15.86
CA PRO A 62 17.57 -12.46 -15.69
C PRO A 62 17.60 -13.33 -14.42
N PRO A 63 18.62 -14.21 -14.29
CA PRO A 63 18.76 -15.07 -13.12
C PRO A 63 18.59 -14.31 -11.81
N TYR A 64 17.82 -14.92 -10.90
CA TYR A 64 17.51 -14.40 -9.57
C TYR A 64 16.69 -13.10 -9.55
N ARG A 65 15.90 -12.82 -10.59
CA ARG A 65 15.09 -11.60 -10.65
C ARG A 65 14.07 -11.53 -9.51
N ASP A 66 13.43 -12.64 -9.12
CA ASP A 66 12.48 -12.65 -8.00
C ASP A 66 13.15 -12.35 -6.65
N GLU A 67 14.34 -12.90 -6.41
CA GLU A 67 15.14 -12.63 -5.22
C GLU A 67 15.60 -11.17 -5.18
N GLN A 68 16.04 -10.64 -6.33
CA GLN A 68 16.40 -9.23 -6.45
C GLN A 68 15.21 -8.31 -6.20
N ARG A 69 14.03 -8.61 -6.75
CA ARG A 69 12.79 -7.87 -6.49
C ARG A 69 12.45 -7.89 -4.99
N ALA A 70 12.44 -9.08 -4.38
CA ALA A 70 12.18 -9.23 -2.95
C ALA A 70 13.18 -8.42 -2.10
N TRP A 71 14.46 -8.43 -2.47
CA TRP A 71 15.48 -7.63 -1.80
C TRP A 71 15.23 -6.12 -1.92
N TYR A 72 14.99 -5.60 -3.12
CA TYR A 72 14.73 -4.17 -3.30
C TYR A 72 13.45 -3.71 -2.60
N ASP A 73 12.38 -4.51 -2.67
CA ASP A 73 11.14 -4.23 -1.95
C ASP A 73 11.35 -4.22 -0.43
N THR A 74 12.25 -5.06 0.07
CA THR A 74 12.64 -5.05 1.48
C THR A 74 13.33 -3.76 1.88
N LEU A 75 14.29 -3.30 1.09
CA LEU A 75 14.95 -2.02 1.35
C LEU A 75 13.95 -0.86 1.37
N ARG A 76 12.98 -0.87 0.45
CA ARG A 76 11.92 0.17 0.41
C ARG A 76 10.99 0.13 1.61
N ASP A 77 10.77 -1.02 2.22
CA ASP A 77 9.90 -1.11 3.41
C ASP A 77 10.64 -0.76 4.69
N LEU A 78 11.92 -1.15 4.79
CA LEU A 78 12.70 -1.04 6.02
C LEU A 78 13.41 0.31 6.17
N ILE A 79 13.90 0.90 5.08
CA ILE A 79 14.71 2.12 5.15
C ILE A 79 13.92 3.37 5.57
N PRO A 80 12.70 3.65 5.06
CA PRO A 80 12.06 4.94 5.31
C PRO A 80 11.87 5.26 6.81
N PRO A 81 11.37 4.35 7.67
CA PRO A 81 11.29 4.61 9.10
C PRO A 81 12.65 4.83 9.78
N LEU A 82 13.72 4.21 9.27
CA LEU A 82 15.09 4.37 9.81
C LEU A 82 15.68 5.75 9.49
N GLU A 83 15.24 6.35 8.39
CA GLU A 83 15.65 7.69 7.94
C GLU A 83 14.68 8.80 8.40
N GLY A 84 13.73 8.47 9.27
CA GLY A 84 12.75 9.41 9.83
C GLY A 84 11.56 9.73 8.93
N LEU A 85 11.38 8.99 7.82
CA LEU A 85 10.20 9.08 6.95
C LEU A 85 9.04 8.23 7.49
N GLN A 86 7.83 8.49 7.02
CA GLN A 86 6.69 7.60 7.29
C GLN A 86 6.89 6.25 6.56
N PRO A 87 6.31 5.14 7.08
CA PRO A 87 6.40 3.83 6.47
C PRO A 87 5.88 3.79 5.02
N THR A 88 6.51 2.99 4.17
CA THR A 88 6.05 2.77 2.79
C THR A 88 4.66 2.18 2.76
N VAL A 89 3.79 2.82 1.98
CA VAL A 89 2.44 2.35 1.68
C VAL A 89 2.49 1.49 0.42
N ARG A 90 1.86 0.31 0.46
CA ARG A 90 1.74 -0.56 -0.71
C ARG A 90 0.28 -0.75 -1.06
N ILE A 91 -0.03 -0.65 -2.35
CA ILE A 91 -1.38 -0.87 -2.90
C ILE A 91 -1.32 -2.05 -3.85
N TYR A 92 -2.21 -3.03 -3.68
CA TYR A 92 -2.27 -4.14 -4.62
C TYR A 92 -3.05 -3.74 -5.87
N ALA A 93 -2.41 -3.85 -7.02
CA ALA A 93 -2.93 -3.35 -8.29
C ALA A 93 -4.31 -3.91 -8.68
N SER A 94 -4.62 -5.14 -8.25
CA SER A 94 -5.87 -5.80 -8.60
C SER A 94 -6.94 -5.72 -7.51
N ASP A 95 -6.76 -4.90 -6.48
CA ASP A 95 -7.85 -4.60 -5.53
C ASP A 95 -9.01 -3.91 -6.22
N PHE A 96 -8.70 -3.02 -7.16
CA PHE A 96 -9.68 -2.33 -7.98
C PHE A 96 -9.19 -2.33 -9.42
N ALA A 97 -10.03 -2.79 -10.34
CA ALA A 97 -9.74 -2.76 -11.76
C ALA A 97 -10.00 -1.35 -12.33
N TRP A 98 -9.27 -0.32 -11.85
CA TRP A 98 -9.52 1.06 -12.25
C TRP A 98 -9.53 1.26 -13.77
N CYS A 99 -8.63 0.59 -14.48
CA CYS A 99 -8.52 0.67 -15.94
C CYS A 99 -9.67 0.00 -16.70
N SER A 100 -10.58 -0.72 -16.03
CA SER A 100 -11.80 -1.23 -16.66
C SER A 100 -12.96 -0.23 -16.60
N LEU A 101 -12.81 0.89 -15.91
CA LEU A 101 -13.82 1.95 -15.81
C LEU A 101 -13.64 2.94 -16.96
N ASP A 102 -14.77 3.33 -17.58
CA ASP A 102 -14.82 4.38 -18.57
C ASP A 102 -15.15 5.74 -17.89
N PRO A 103 -14.24 6.73 -17.90
CA PRO A 103 -14.49 8.03 -17.28
C PRO A 103 -15.63 8.82 -17.96
N ASP A 104 -16.00 8.46 -19.20
CA ASP A 104 -17.12 9.08 -19.92
C ASP A 104 -18.46 8.35 -19.64
N SER A 105 -18.45 7.28 -18.86
CA SER A 105 -19.65 6.51 -18.46
C SER A 105 -20.17 6.96 -17.10
N ASP A 106 -21.38 7.52 -17.07
CA ASP A 106 -22.09 7.88 -15.83
C ASP A 106 -22.20 6.70 -14.83
N ASN A 107 -22.30 5.48 -15.35
CA ASN A 107 -22.38 4.29 -14.51
C ASN A 107 -21.05 3.99 -13.82
N ASP A 108 -19.96 4.10 -14.56
CA ASP A 108 -18.62 3.75 -14.06
C ASP A 108 -18.11 4.85 -13.12
N LEU A 109 -18.50 6.11 -13.36
CA LEU A 109 -18.29 7.21 -12.42
C LEU A 109 -19.01 6.96 -11.08
N ARG A 110 -20.25 6.46 -11.09
CA ARG A 110 -20.96 6.10 -9.86
C ARG A 110 -20.26 4.97 -9.12
N GLN A 111 -19.86 3.92 -9.84
CA GLN A 111 -19.12 2.80 -9.26
C GLN A 111 -17.79 3.26 -8.65
N PHE A 112 -17.07 4.17 -9.32
CA PHE A 112 -15.85 4.77 -8.79
C PHE A 112 -16.10 5.52 -7.47
N LEU A 113 -17.16 6.34 -7.40
CA LEU A 113 -17.53 7.07 -6.18
C LEU A 113 -17.92 6.12 -5.05
N GLU A 114 -18.65 5.04 -5.35
CA GLU A 114 -18.98 4.01 -4.36
C GLU A 114 -17.73 3.36 -3.77
N TYR A 115 -16.71 3.05 -4.59
CA TYR A 115 -15.43 2.55 -4.09
C TYR A 115 -14.72 3.56 -3.16
N LEU A 116 -14.77 4.85 -3.48
CA LEU A 116 -14.20 5.88 -2.62
C LEU A 116 -14.94 5.98 -1.28
N ASP A 117 -16.26 5.92 -1.29
CA ASP A 117 -17.09 5.96 -0.09
C ASP A 117 -16.86 4.74 0.81
N GLU A 118 -16.80 3.54 0.21
CA GLU A 118 -16.45 2.30 0.94
C GLU A 118 -15.07 2.38 1.59
N LEU A 119 -14.08 2.93 0.88
CA LEU A 119 -12.75 3.16 1.42
C LEU A 119 -12.79 4.17 2.57
N LYS A 120 -13.47 5.32 2.39
CA LYS A 120 -13.62 6.33 3.44
C LYS A 120 -14.23 5.73 4.71
N GLU A 121 -15.33 4.99 4.59
CA GLU A 121 -16.00 4.36 5.75
C GLU A 121 -15.11 3.33 6.43
N LYS A 122 -14.36 2.53 5.66
CA LYS A 122 -13.41 1.56 6.22
C LYS A 122 -12.29 2.25 7.00
N TYR A 123 -11.66 3.27 6.44
CA TYR A 123 -10.59 4.02 7.11
C TYR A 123 -11.09 4.80 8.33
N LEU A 124 -12.28 5.41 8.23
CA LEU A 124 -12.92 6.08 9.37
C LEU A 124 -13.24 5.09 10.50
N THR A 125 -13.68 3.89 10.16
CA THR A 125 -13.93 2.83 11.13
C THR A 125 -12.64 2.38 11.82
N LEU A 126 -11.55 2.22 11.06
CA LEU A 126 -10.23 1.87 11.60
C LEU A 126 -9.69 2.98 12.53
N ASP A 127 -9.74 4.24 12.10
CA ASP A 127 -9.30 5.37 12.91
C ASP A 127 -10.09 5.45 14.24
N ARG A 128 -11.42 5.28 14.20
CA ARG A 128 -12.25 5.24 15.42
C ARG A 128 -11.91 4.09 16.36
N LEU A 129 -11.45 2.95 15.83
CA LEU A 129 -11.02 1.81 16.64
C LEU A 129 -9.64 2.06 17.28
N GLU A 130 -8.73 2.71 16.56
CA GLU A 130 -7.37 3.02 17.01
C GLU A 130 -7.32 4.25 17.93
N ASN A 131 -8.24 5.19 17.77
CA ASN A 131 -8.33 6.45 18.52
C ASN A 131 -9.67 6.60 19.27
N PRO A 132 -10.03 5.68 20.20
CA PRO A 132 -11.36 5.63 20.82
C PRO A 132 -11.73 6.89 21.63
N ASP A 133 -10.74 7.63 22.12
CA ASP A 133 -10.90 8.85 22.92
C ASP A 133 -10.96 10.14 22.09
N LYS A 134 -10.68 10.09 20.78
CA LYS A 134 -10.71 11.23 19.86
C LYS A 134 -11.84 11.05 18.85
N ARG A 135 -12.94 11.77 19.07
CA ARG A 135 -14.11 11.74 18.20
C ARG A 135 -14.05 12.89 17.18
N TRP A 136 -13.27 12.72 16.13
CA TRP A 136 -13.27 13.65 15.00
C TRP A 136 -14.44 13.30 14.08
N THR A 137 -15.11 14.31 13.56
CA THR A 137 -16.08 14.19 12.48
C THR A 137 -15.36 14.17 11.13
N LEU A 138 -15.96 13.58 10.10
CA LEU A 138 -15.37 13.53 8.74
C LEU A 138 -14.98 14.94 8.24
N ASP A 139 -15.82 15.93 8.54
CA ASP A 139 -15.58 17.35 8.22
C ASP A 139 -14.34 17.91 8.93
N GLU A 140 -14.01 17.45 10.14
CA GLU A 140 -12.83 17.87 10.90
C GLU A 140 -11.54 17.20 10.40
N MET A 141 -11.63 15.97 9.87
CA MET A 141 -10.50 15.27 9.24
C MET A 141 -10.15 15.90 7.89
N GLU A 142 -11.14 16.24 7.07
CA GLU A 142 -10.94 16.91 5.77
C GLU A 142 -10.37 18.34 5.94
N GLN A 143 -10.79 19.09 6.97
CA GLN A 143 -10.24 20.43 7.29
C GLN A 143 -8.79 20.43 7.80
N GLY A 144 -8.27 19.28 8.23
CA GLY A 144 -6.89 19.12 8.67
C GLY A 144 -5.88 19.05 7.51
N TRP A 145 -6.33 18.69 6.30
CA TRP A 145 -5.48 18.53 5.11
C TRP A 145 -5.23 19.86 4.37
N ASP A 146 -6.10 20.85 4.55
CA ASP A 146 -5.98 22.17 3.90
C ASP A 146 -5.02 23.14 4.64
N LYS A 147 -4.31 22.69 5.69
CA LYS A 147 -3.44 23.53 6.53
C LYS A 147 -1.99 23.05 6.68
N ALA A 148 -1.53 22.13 5.82
CA ALA A 148 -0.11 21.78 5.70
C ALA A 148 0.51 22.46 4.48
#